data_AF-A0AA39PPN0-F1
#
_entry.id   AF-A0AA39PPN0-F1
#
_cell.length_a   1.000
_cell.length_b   1.000
_cell.length_c   1.000
_cell.angle_alpha   90.00
_cell.angle_beta   90.00
_cell.angle_gamma   90.00
#
_symmetry.space_group_name_H-M   'P 1'
#
loop_
_entity.id
_entity.type
_entity.pdbx_description
1 polymer ?
#
loop_
_entity_poly.entity_id
_entity_poly.type
_entity_poly.pdbx_seq_one_letter_code
_entity_poly.pdbx_strand_id
1 'polypeptide(L)'
;MSSLDVEKSPPDLSKKESVQNFTDQRRAKAWEVHRWPLVKMMASKRIRIHLPASYMAKDGETTRIVYPGSDINQLVYIHYLESWEGGGVAVNFVHADGIVAGYWFDDAGEIHVKWWDGFSKDQWMGNDKWSVEVAWNGERWEEK
;
A
#
# COMPACT_ATOMS: atom_id res chain seq x y z
N MET A 1 13.50 7.95 -44.87
CA MET A 1 12.59 7.29 -43.91
C MET A 1 13.26 7.40 -42.55
N SER A 2 12.65 8.12 -41.62
CA SER A 2 13.21 8.48 -40.31
C SER A 2 13.61 7.26 -39.50
N SER A 3 14.85 7.28 -39.01
CA SER A 3 15.29 6.43 -37.89
C SER A 3 14.51 6.88 -36.67
N LEU A 4 13.69 6.00 -36.10
CA LEU A 4 13.11 6.19 -34.78
C LEU A 4 14.28 6.11 -33.80
N ASP A 5 14.73 7.26 -33.32
CA ASP A 5 15.62 7.34 -32.17
C ASP A 5 14.89 6.70 -30.98
N VAL A 6 15.25 5.47 -30.66
CA VAL A 6 14.86 4.84 -29.40
C VAL A 6 15.60 5.61 -28.33
N GLU A 7 14.91 6.56 -27.71
CA GLU A 7 15.42 7.40 -26.64
C GLU A 7 16.00 6.50 -25.55
N LYS A 8 17.34 6.48 -25.45
CA LYS A 8 18.03 5.62 -24.48
C LYS A 8 17.62 6.07 -23.09
N SER A 9 17.10 5.13 -22.30
CA SER A 9 16.79 5.36 -20.88
C SER A 9 17.95 6.06 -20.19
N PRO A 10 17.69 7.10 -19.36
CA PRO A 10 18.71 7.77 -18.58
C PRO A 10 19.42 6.80 -17.62
N PRO A 11 20.62 7.15 -17.12
CA PRO A 11 21.52 6.23 -16.42
C PRO A 11 20.91 5.63 -15.14
N ASP A 12 21.41 4.46 -14.72
CA ASP A 12 20.93 3.70 -13.56
C ASP A 12 20.88 4.51 -12.24
N LEU A 13 21.72 5.54 -12.09
CA LEU A 13 21.67 6.45 -10.95
C LEU A 13 20.35 7.24 -10.92
N SER A 14 19.89 7.75 -12.06
CA SER A 14 18.60 8.47 -12.17
C SER A 14 17.40 7.56 -11.87
N LYS A 15 17.53 6.26 -12.19
CA LYS A 15 16.53 5.25 -11.83
C LYS A 15 16.46 5.06 -10.32
N LYS A 16 17.61 4.92 -9.66
CA LYS A 16 17.69 4.77 -8.20
C LYS A 16 17.13 5.98 -7.46
N GLU A 17 17.49 7.19 -7.90
CA GLU A 17 16.94 8.44 -7.35
C GLU A 17 15.42 8.51 -7.53
N SER A 18 14.90 8.08 -8.68
CA SER A 18 13.47 8.06 -8.93
C SER A 18 12.74 7.08 -8.01
N VAL A 19 13.26 5.86 -7.85
CA VAL A 19 12.74 4.87 -6.88
C VAL A 19 12.72 5.46 -5.47
N GLN A 20 13.79 6.14 -5.06
CA GLN A 20 13.88 6.78 -3.75
C GLN A 20 12.83 7.89 -3.59
N ASN A 21 12.68 8.76 -4.60
CA ASN A 21 11.69 9.84 -4.60
C ASN A 21 10.25 9.31 -4.47
N PHE A 22 9.89 8.27 -5.22
CA PHE A 22 8.57 7.64 -5.10
C PHE A 22 8.37 6.99 -3.73
N THR A 23 9.40 6.35 -3.20
CA THR A 23 9.36 5.77 -1.85
C THR A 23 9.11 6.85 -0.80
N ASP A 24 9.81 7.98 -0.88
CA ASP A 24 9.64 9.08 0.07
C ASP A 24 8.29 9.78 -0.08
N GLN A 25 7.78 9.93 -1.31
CA GLN A 25 6.42 10.42 -1.53
C GLN A 25 5.36 9.50 -0.92
N ARG A 26 5.54 8.18 -1.02
CA ARG A 26 4.64 7.21 -0.40
C ARG A 26 4.70 7.31 1.12
N ARG A 27 5.90 7.36 1.70
CA ARG A 27 6.08 7.58 3.15
C ARG A 27 5.42 8.87 3.63
N ALA A 28 5.54 9.96 2.87
CA ALA A 28 4.93 11.24 3.22
C ALA A 28 3.38 11.21 3.20
N LYS A 29 2.79 10.35 2.37
CA LYS A 29 1.33 10.16 2.29
C LYS A 29 0.81 9.04 3.20
N ALA A 30 1.73 8.25 3.74
CA ALA A 30 1.41 7.13 4.59
C ALA A 30 0.90 7.63 5.95
N TRP A 31 0.01 6.88 6.58
CA TRP A 31 -0.58 7.26 7.86
C TRP A 31 -0.51 6.13 8.87
N GLU A 32 -0.31 6.49 10.14
CA GLU A 32 -0.20 5.54 11.25
C GLU A 32 -1.56 4.91 11.56
N VAL A 33 -1.65 3.58 11.58
CA VAL A 33 -2.92 2.86 11.79
C VAL A 33 -3.59 3.19 13.11
N HIS A 34 -2.81 3.52 14.14
CA HIS A 34 -3.34 3.87 15.45
C HIS A 34 -3.86 5.32 15.52
N ARG A 35 -3.70 6.12 14.45
CA ARG A 35 -4.25 7.48 14.36
C ARG A 35 -5.42 7.52 13.39
N TRP A 36 -6.40 8.35 13.74
CA TRP A 36 -7.55 8.57 12.87
C TRP A 36 -7.08 9.12 11.51
N PRO A 37 -7.51 8.52 10.38
CA PRO A 37 -7.09 8.97 9.07
C PRO A 37 -7.67 10.35 8.75
N LEU A 38 -6.80 11.30 8.41
CA LEU A 38 -7.20 12.67 8.06
C LEU A 38 -7.66 12.79 6.60
N VAL A 39 -7.11 11.94 5.73
CA VAL A 39 -7.47 11.86 4.32
C VAL A 39 -8.55 10.80 4.16
N LYS A 40 -9.60 11.13 3.42
CA LYS A 40 -10.66 10.16 3.09
C LYS A 40 -10.35 9.46 1.77
N MET A 41 -10.62 8.16 1.70
CA MET A 41 -10.55 7.43 0.43
C MET A 41 -11.87 6.73 0.17
N MET A 42 -12.68 7.34 -0.70
CA MET A 42 -14.03 6.86 -0.98
C MET A 42 -13.99 5.70 -1.98
N ALA A 43 -14.60 4.57 -1.62
CA ALA A 43 -14.82 3.48 -2.55
C ALA A 43 -15.81 3.91 -3.64
N SER A 44 -15.42 3.79 -4.92
CA SER A 44 -16.27 4.16 -6.05
C SER A 44 -17.29 3.08 -6.42
N LYS A 45 -16.93 1.81 -6.18
CA LYS A 45 -17.75 0.63 -6.49
C LYS A 45 -17.75 -0.34 -5.31
N ARG A 46 -18.65 -1.33 -5.36
CA ARG A 46 -18.64 -2.45 -4.42
C ARG A 46 -17.37 -3.25 -4.66
N ILE A 47 -16.55 -3.37 -3.63
CA ILE A 47 -15.20 -3.93 -3.74
C ILE A 47 -14.85 -4.72 -2.50
N ARG A 48 -14.03 -5.74 -2.67
CA ARG A 48 -13.49 -6.52 -1.56
C ARG A 48 -12.18 -5.89 -1.08
N ILE A 49 -11.94 -5.85 0.22
CA ILE A 49 -10.66 -5.45 0.80
C ILE A 49 -10.06 -6.60 1.62
N HIS A 50 -8.76 -6.83 1.44
CA HIS A 50 -7.95 -7.80 2.17
C HIS A 50 -7.24 -7.09 3.31
N LEU A 51 -7.47 -7.57 4.53
CA LEU A 51 -6.97 -6.99 5.77
C LEU A 51 -6.12 -8.06 6.47
N PRO A 52 -4.79 -8.07 6.27
CA PRO A 52 -3.88 -9.02 6.91
C PRO A 52 -3.98 -8.96 8.44
N ALA A 53 -3.98 -10.12 9.10
CA ALA A 53 -3.97 -10.18 10.56
C ALA A 53 -2.56 -9.89 11.14
N SER A 54 -1.51 -10.18 10.36
CA SER A 54 -0.12 -9.97 10.77
C SER A 54 0.81 -9.57 9.64
N TYR A 55 2.05 -9.22 10.01
CA TYR A 55 3.11 -8.94 9.05
C TYR A 55 3.23 -10.04 8.00
N MET A 56 3.12 -9.65 6.73
CA MET A 56 3.09 -10.56 5.58
C MET A 56 1.96 -11.62 5.66
N ALA A 57 0.83 -11.29 6.29
CA ALA A 57 -0.35 -12.15 6.40
C ALA A 57 -0.05 -13.59 6.90
N LYS A 58 0.97 -13.77 7.76
CA LYS A 58 1.39 -15.09 8.24
C LYS A 58 0.31 -15.82 9.03
N ASP A 59 -0.51 -15.05 9.75
CA ASP A 59 -1.63 -15.55 10.55
C ASP A 59 -2.96 -15.46 9.77
N GLY A 60 -2.88 -15.24 8.46
CA GLY A 60 -4.01 -15.12 7.55
C GLY A 60 -4.47 -13.69 7.31
N GLU A 61 -5.58 -13.58 6.60
CA GLU A 61 -6.22 -12.32 6.22
C GLU A 61 -7.73 -12.37 6.48
N THR A 62 -8.28 -11.22 6.88
CA THR A 62 -9.72 -11.01 6.95
C THR A 62 -10.16 -10.25 5.71
N THR A 63 -11.18 -10.78 5.06
CA THR A 63 -11.78 -10.13 3.90
C THR A 63 -13.02 -9.34 4.32
N ARG A 64 -13.15 -8.08 3.89
CA ARG A 64 -14.38 -7.28 4.06
C ARG A 64 -14.93 -6.78 2.73
N ILE A 65 -16.25 -6.60 2.66
CA ILE A 65 -16.91 -5.96 1.53
C ILE A 65 -17.04 -4.47 1.84
N VAL A 66 -16.50 -3.63 0.96
CA VAL A 66 -16.63 -2.18 0.99
C VAL A 66 -17.68 -1.76 -0.03
N TYR A 67 -18.68 -1.00 0.42
CA TYR A 67 -19.75 -0.52 -0.44
C TYR A 67 -19.37 0.84 -1.07
N PRO A 68 -19.93 1.19 -2.25
CA PRO A 68 -19.74 2.50 -2.84
C PRO A 68 -20.06 3.62 -1.85
N GLY A 69 -19.24 4.66 -1.81
CA GLY A 69 -19.37 5.78 -0.87
C GLY A 69 -18.88 5.49 0.55
N SER A 70 -18.30 4.32 0.83
CA SER A 70 -17.64 4.05 2.11
C SER A 70 -16.22 4.63 2.12
N ASP A 71 -15.77 5.13 3.28
CA ASP A 71 -14.38 5.55 3.46
C ASP A 71 -13.50 4.34 3.82
N ILE A 72 -12.62 3.96 2.90
CA ILE A 72 -11.70 2.83 3.04
C ILE A 72 -10.73 3.06 4.19
N ASN A 73 -10.20 4.27 4.35
CA ASN A 73 -9.24 4.56 5.41
C ASN A 73 -9.89 4.38 6.79
N GLN A 74 -11.11 4.89 6.96
CA GLN A 74 -11.86 4.73 8.19
C GLN A 74 -12.17 3.25 8.46
N LEU A 75 -12.53 2.46 7.44
CA LEU A 75 -12.77 1.02 7.58
C LEU A 75 -11.52 0.27 8.05
N VAL A 76 -10.35 0.59 7.47
CA VAL A 76 -9.05 0.01 7.86
C VAL A 76 -8.72 0.38 9.30
N TYR A 77 -8.83 1.67 9.66
CA TYR A 77 -8.62 2.14 11.03
C TYR A 77 -9.51 1.40 12.03
N ILE A 78 -10.81 1.34 11.75
CA ILE A 78 -11.80 0.63 12.57
C ILE A 78 -11.43 -0.85 12.69
N HIS A 79 -11.07 -1.53 11.59
CA HIS A 79 -10.72 -2.95 11.64
C HIS A 79 -9.54 -3.23 12.57
N TYR A 80 -8.50 -2.41 12.51
CA TYR A 80 -7.30 -2.58 13.33
C TYR A 80 -7.40 -1.95 14.73
N LEU A 81 -8.44 -1.18 15.03
CA LEU A 81 -8.70 -0.64 16.38
C LEU A 81 -9.79 -1.42 17.13
N GLU A 82 -10.91 -1.75 16.48
CA GLU A 82 -12.06 -2.44 17.10
C GLU A 82 -11.83 -3.94 17.36
N SER A 83 -10.82 -4.56 16.72
CA SER A 83 -10.42 -5.94 17.01
C SER A 83 -9.88 -6.15 18.44
N TRP A 84 -9.94 -5.12 19.29
CA TRP A 84 -9.46 -5.11 20.67
C TRP A 84 -10.47 -5.58 21.75
N GLU A 85 -11.75 -5.86 21.44
CA GLU A 85 -12.75 -6.20 22.49
C GLU A 85 -13.00 -7.71 22.75
N GLY A 86 -12.25 -8.63 22.13
CA GLY A 86 -12.43 -10.07 22.33
C GLY A 86 -11.25 -10.68 23.07
N GLY A 87 -11.44 -11.15 24.32
CA GLY A 87 -10.44 -11.83 25.15
C GLY A 87 -9.94 -13.20 24.64
N GLY A 88 -9.74 -13.36 23.33
CA GLY A 88 -9.02 -14.45 22.68
C GLY A 88 -7.73 -13.92 22.06
N VAL A 89 -6.64 -14.69 22.17
CA VAL A 89 -5.31 -14.30 21.67
C VAL A 89 -5.30 -14.27 20.14
N ALA A 90 -5.41 -13.07 19.56
CA ALA A 90 -4.92 -12.66 18.23
C ALA A 90 -5.07 -11.11 18.13
N VAL A 91 -4.26 -10.33 18.83
CA VAL A 91 -2.91 -9.86 18.47
C VAL A 91 -2.88 -9.02 17.19
N ASN A 92 -2.88 -7.70 17.38
CA ASN A 92 -2.56 -6.70 16.37
C ASN A 92 -1.07 -6.88 16.00
N PHE A 93 -0.76 -7.46 14.83
CA PHE A 93 0.62 -7.82 14.46
C PHE A 93 1.20 -6.98 13.32
N VAL A 94 0.48 -5.98 12.82
CA VAL A 94 1.22 -4.84 12.31
C VAL A 94 1.67 -4.09 13.55
N HIS A 95 2.99 -3.93 13.72
CA HIS A 95 3.59 -3.29 14.91
C HIS A 95 2.82 -2.01 15.27
N ALA A 96 2.91 -1.51 16.50
CA ALA A 96 2.30 -0.22 16.87
C ALA A 96 2.66 0.92 15.88
N ASP A 97 3.79 0.75 15.18
CA ASP A 97 4.35 1.59 14.12
C ASP A 97 3.92 1.17 12.70
N GLY A 98 2.82 0.44 12.57
CA GLY A 98 2.24 0.05 11.30
C GLY A 98 1.74 1.26 10.54
N ILE A 99 2.33 1.53 9.39
CA ILE A 99 1.97 2.67 8.55
C ILE A 99 1.29 2.14 7.28
N VAL A 100 0.07 2.60 7.04
CA VAL A 100 -0.65 2.35 5.78
C VAL A 100 -0.05 3.29 4.74
N ALA A 101 0.70 2.72 3.80
CA ALA A 101 1.34 3.42 2.70
C ALA A 101 0.42 3.64 1.50
N GLY A 102 -0.72 2.94 1.47
CA GLY A 102 -1.77 3.12 0.46
C GLY A 102 -2.46 1.80 0.14
N TYR A 103 -2.97 1.72 -1.08
CA TYR A 103 -3.79 0.60 -1.54
C TYR A 103 -3.34 0.16 -2.93
N TRP A 104 -3.45 -1.13 -3.19
CA TRP A 104 -3.29 -1.73 -4.51
C TRP A 104 -4.60 -2.35 -4.94
N PHE A 105 -4.88 -2.28 -6.23
CA PHE A 105 -6.02 -2.93 -6.85
C PHE A 105 -5.49 -4.06 -7.72
N ASP A 106 -5.91 -5.28 -7.44
CA ASP A 106 -5.53 -6.42 -8.27
C ASP A 106 -6.35 -6.48 -9.57
N ASP A 107 -6.02 -7.45 -10.42
CA ASP A 107 -6.70 -7.66 -11.70
C ASP A 107 -8.19 -8.07 -11.53
N ALA A 108 -8.55 -8.64 -10.37
CA ALA A 108 -9.94 -8.91 -10.00
C ALA A 108 -10.66 -7.65 -9.49
N GLY A 109 -9.92 -6.57 -9.29
CA GLY A 109 -10.39 -5.31 -8.75
C GLY A 109 -10.68 -5.39 -7.25
N GLU A 110 -9.96 -6.23 -6.50
CA GLU A 110 -9.96 -6.30 -5.03
C GLU A 110 -8.85 -5.40 -4.47
N ILE A 111 -9.06 -4.88 -3.26
CA ILE A 111 -8.13 -3.95 -2.60
C ILE A 111 -7.21 -4.71 -1.66
N HIS A 112 -5.91 -4.49 -1.82
CA HIS A 112 -4.88 -4.92 -0.88
C HIS A 112 -4.25 -3.70 -0.20
N VAL A 113 -4.09 -3.75 1.11
CA VAL A 113 -3.43 -2.68 1.87
C VAL A 113 -1.93 -2.76 1.66
N LYS A 114 -1.32 -1.66 1.20
CA LYS A 114 0.14 -1.52 1.14
C LYS A 114 0.64 -1.00 2.48
N TRP A 115 1.55 -1.76 3.07
CA TRP A 115 2.15 -1.45 4.36
C TRP A 115 3.57 -0.95 4.21
N TRP A 116 3.94 -0.04 5.11
CA TRP A 116 5.31 0.39 5.37
C TRP A 116 5.64 0.11 6.84
N ASP A 117 6.70 -0.64 7.08
CA ASP A 117 7.25 -0.87 8.42
C ASP A 117 8.46 0.05 8.65
N GLY A 118 8.31 1.01 9.56
CA GLY A 118 9.37 1.96 9.89
C GLY A 118 10.60 1.32 10.54
N PHE A 119 10.45 0.19 11.23
CA PHE A 119 11.53 -0.50 11.93
C PHE A 119 12.38 -1.32 10.97
N SER A 120 11.76 -2.23 10.20
CA SER A 120 12.47 -3.06 9.22
C SER A 120 12.79 -2.32 7.92
N LYS A 121 12.16 -1.16 7.69
CA LYS A 121 12.19 -0.42 6.42
C LYS A 121 11.67 -1.23 5.24
N ASP A 122 10.82 -2.22 5.52
CA ASP A 122 10.21 -3.08 4.52
C ASP A 122 8.86 -2.55 4.04
N GLN A 123 8.59 -2.82 2.77
CA GLN A 123 7.30 -2.60 2.11
C GLN A 123 6.67 -3.95 1.82
N TRP A 124 5.43 -4.14 2.27
CA TRP A 124 4.75 -5.42 2.11
C TRP A 124 3.25 -5.25 1.83
N MET A 125 2.66 -6.28 1.23
CA MET A 125 1.28 -6.36 0.83
C MET A 125 0.89 -7.84 0.77
N GLY A 126 -0.18 -8.24 1.45
CA GLY A 126 -0.52 -9.66 1.57
C GLY A 126 0.63 -10.45 2.18
N ASN A 127 1.09 -11.51 1.51
CA ASN A 127 2.21 -12.36 1.90
C ASN A 127 3.55 -12.02 1.24
N ASP A 128 3.59 -10.94 0.44
CA ASP A 128 4.75 -10.59 -0.36
C ASP A 128 5.36 -9.25 0.05
N LYS A 129 6.67 -9.14 -0.15
CA LYS A 129 7.34 -7.84 -0.16
C LYS A 129 7.15 -7.21 -1.52
N TRP A 130 6.85 -5.92 -1.55
CA TRP A 130 6.79 -5.16 -2.79
C TRP A 130 7.86 -4.08 -2.81
N SER A 131 8.28 -3.71 -4.01
CA SER A 131 9.21 -2.61 -4.26
C SER A 131 8.58 -1.64 -5.25
N VAL A 132 9.05 -0.40 -5.24
CA VAL A 132 8.67 0.56 -6.26
C VAL A 132 9.43 0.20 -7.54
N GLU A 133 8.71 -0.27 -8.55
CA GLU A 133 9.24 -0.41 -9.90
C GLU A 133 8.99 0.89 -10.68
N VAL A 134 10.03 1.40 -11.35
CA VAL A 134 9.91 2.54 -12.24
C VAL A 134 10.33 2.18 -13.65
N ALA A 135 9.58 2.69 -14.63
CA ALA A 135 9.86 2.58 -16.05
C ALA A 135 10.06 3.96 -16.66
N TRP A 136 10.98 4.08 -17.62
CA TRP A 136 11.17 5.31 -18.38
C TRP A 136 10.15 5.34 -19.53
N ASN A 137 9.37 6.40 -19.64
CA ASN A 137 8.36 6.54 -20.69
C ASN A 137 8.82 7.40 -21.90
N GLY A 138 10.07 7.88 -21.90
CA GLY A 138 10.59 8.85 -22.87
C GLY A 138 10.86 10.22 -22.23
N GLU A 139 10.01 10.65 -21.30
CA GLU A 139 10.09 12.00 -20.70
C GLU A 139 10.44 11.96 -19.21
N ARG A 140 9.93 10.97 -18.48
CA ARG A 140 10.13 10.83 -17.03
C ARG A 140 10.08 9.37 -16.58
N TRP A 141 10.60 9.14 -15.38
CA TRP A 141 10.38 7.88 -14.68
C TRP A 141 8.95 7.84 -14.14
N GLU A 142 8.20 6.80 -14.51
CA GLU A 142 6.84 6.55 -14.03
C GLU A 142 6.82 5.24 -13.23
N GLU A 143 5.96 5.18 -12.20
CA GLU A 143 5.72 3.93 -11.48
C GLU A 143 5.01 2.94 -12.43
N LYS A 144 5.46 1.69 -12.42
CA LYS A 144 4.96 0.63 -13.29
C LYS A 144 3.76 -0.10 -12.69
#